data_AF-A0A6I5WBV1-F1
#
_entry.id   AF-A0A6I5WBV1-F1
#
_cell.length_a   1.000
_cell.length_b   1.000
_cell.length_c   1.000
_cell.angle_alpha   90.00
_cell.angle_beta   90.00
_cell.angle_gamma   90.00
#
_symmetry.space_group_name_H-M   'P 1'
#
loop_
_entity.id
_entity.type
_entity.pdbx_description
1 polymer ?
#
loop_
_entity_poly.entity_id
_entity_poly.type
_entity_poly.pdbx_seq_one_letter_code
_entity_poly.pdbx_strand_id
1 'polypeptide(L)'
;MSFSVEPSALERAASRLNEASLDAQAAKAYILKHTDMPVPGQGLLSEVWPAHQLLLDAMNKRLAHLVELLEKSRDALQGTADYYRYTDAGNAARLDATYPTVDRSGYEVPGGRPLTGNLP
;
A
#
# COMPACT_ATOMS: atom_id res chain seq x y z
N MET A 1 -1.99 -29.35 5.68
CA MET A 1 -2.43 -27.94 5.55
C MET A 1 -1.40 -27.23 4.67
N SER A 2 -1.82 -26.61 3.57
CA SER A 2 -0.93 -25.79 2.73
C SER A 2 -1.16 -24.31 3.06
N PHE A 3 -0.09 -23.61 3.40
CA PHE A 3 -0.08 -22.15 3.51
C PHE A 3 0.05 -21.56 2.10
N SER A 4 -0.83 -20.65 1.71
CA SER A 4 -0.81 -19.97 0.40
C SER A 4 -1.08 -18.48 0.62
N VAL A 5 -0.31 -17.63 -0.06
CA VAL A 5 -0.46 -16.17 -0.03
C VAL A 5 -0.91 -15.70 -1.41
N GLU A 6 -1.87 -14.79 -1.45
CA GLU A 6 -2.29 -14.12 -2.68
C GLU A 6 -1.70 -12.69 -2.68
N PRO A 7 -0.66 -12.40 -3.48
CA PRO A 7 -0.01 -11.08 -3.47
C PRO A 7 -0.98 -9.93 -3.78
N SER A 8 -1.95 -10.15 -4.67
CA SER A 8 -2.98 -9.16 -4.99
C SER A 8 -3.89 -8.82 -3.81
N ALA A 9 -4.10 -9.75 -2.86
CA ALA A 9 -4.85 -9.45 -1.65
C ALA A 9 -4.06 -8.52 -0.71
N LEU A 10 -2.74 -8.70 -0.61
CA LEU A 10 -1.86 -7.83 0.17
C LEU A 10 -1.82 -6.42 -0.41
N GLU A 11 -1.76 -6.27 -1.74
CA GLU A 11 -1.81 -4.97 -2.42
C GLU A 11 -3.14 -4.25 -2.20
N ARG A 12 -4.27 -4.96 -2.29
CA ARG A 12 -5.59 -4.38 -1.97
C ARG A 12 -5.64 -3.88 -0.53
N ALA A 13 -5.06 -4.63 0.41
CA ALA A 13 -4.95 -4.20 1.80
C ALA A 13 -4.04 -2.97 1.95
N ALA A 14 -2.88 -2.94 1.27
CA ALA A 14 -1.97 -1.80 1.25
C ALA A 14 -2.66 -0.53 0.70
N SER A 15 -3.46 -0.65 -0.38
CA SER A 15 -4.26 0.47 -0.93
C SER A 15 -5.22 1.06 0.10
N ARG A 16 -5.94 0.20 0.85
CA ARG A 16 -6.85 0.65 1.90
C ARG A 16 -6.12 1.36 3.05
N LEU A 17 -4.92 0.89 3.41
CA LEU A 17 -4.10 1.58 4.41
C LEU A 17 -3.60 2.94 3.89
N ASN A 18 -3.31 3.04 2.60
CA ASN A 18 -2.95 4.31 1.97
C ASN A 18 -4.12 5.30 2.00
N GLU A 19 -5.32 4.86 1.62
CA GLU A 19 -6.55 5.66 1.71
C GLU A 19 -6.79 6.16 3.15
N ALA A 20 -6.69 5.27 4.14
CA ALA A 20 -6.82 5.64 5.54
C ALA A 20 -5.74 6.64 6.01
N SER A 21 -4.51 6.54 5.49
CA SER A 21 -3.44 7.50 5.79
C SER A 21 -3.78 8.88 5.25
N LEU A 22 -4.28 8.97 4.02
CA LEU A 22 -4.72 10.22 3.41
C LEU A 22 -5.87 10.85 4.21
N ASP A 23 -6.84 10.05 4.68
CA ASP A 23 -7.92 10.52 5.54
C ASP A 23 -7.39 11.08 6.87
N ALA A 24 -6.42 10.40 7.50
CA ALA A 24 -5.79 10.87 8.73
C ALA A 24 -4.99 12.17 8.52
N GLN A 25 -4.30 12.31 7.38
CA GLN A 25 -3.63 13.56 7.00
C GLN A 25 -4.63 14.69 6.79
N ALA A 26 -5.75 14.43 6.12
CA ALA A 26 -6.82 15.41 5.92
C ALA A 26 -7.45 15.86 7.24
N ALA A 27 -7.72 14.92 8.16
CA ALA A 27 -8.22 15.24 9.50
C ALA A 27 -7.24 16.12 10.29
N LYS A 28 -5.94 15.82 10.22
CA LYS A 28 -4.88 16.62 10.86
C LYS A 28 -4.87 18.04 10.30
N ALA A 29 -4.90 18.18 8.97
CA ALA A 29 -4.92 19.47 8.31
C ALA A 29 -6.19 20.27 8.66
N TYR A 30 -7.34 19.60 8.75
CA TYR A 30 -8.60 20.23 9.14
C TYR A 30 -8.53 20.82 10.54
N ILE A 31 -8.05 20.05 11.53
CA ILE A 31 -7.91 20.52 12.91
C ILE A 31 -6.98 21.75 12.93
N LEU A 32 -5.77 21.64 12.39
CA LEU A 32 -4.81 22.74 12.37
C LEU A 32 -5.36 24.02 11.72
N LYS A 33 -6.21 23.88 10.70
CA LYS A 33 -6.82 25.02 9.99
C LYS A 33 -8.02 25.63 10.71
N HIS A 34 -8.83 24.81 11.39
CA HIS A 34 -10.16 25.23 11.86
C HIS A 34 -10.29 25.38 13.36
N THR A 35 -9.30 24.93 14.14
CA THR A 35 -9.35 25.02 15.61
C THR A 35 -8.36 26.03 16.18
N ASP A 36 -7.75 26.85 15.33
CA ASP A 36 -6.97 27.98 15.81
C ASP A 36 -7.90 28.94 16.54
N MET A 37 -7.48 29.34 17.73
CA MET A 37 -8.21 30.27 18.58
C MET A 37 -7.17 31.29 19.06
N PRO A 38 -7.47 32.58 19.20
CA PRO A 38 -6.50 33.55 19.72
C PRO A 38 -6.35 33.44 21.24
N VAL A 39 -5.16 33.77 21.75
CA VAL A 39 -4.90 33.82 23.21
C VAL A 39 -5.84 34.85 23.85
N PRO A 40 -6.73 34.45 24.77
CA PRO A 40 -7.65 35.38 25.42
C PRO A 40 -6.92 36.22 26.46
N GLY A 41 -7.15 37.53 26.47
CA GLY A 41 -6.56 38.43 27.45
C GLY A 41 -7.12 38.27 28.87
N GLN A 42 -8.44 38.04 29.02
CA GLN A 42 -9.18 37.88 30.28
C GLN A 42 -10.53 37.16 30.04
N GLY A 43 -11.18 36.65 31.08
CA GLY A 43 -12.53 36.06 31.04
C GLY A 43 -12.58 34.54 30.89
N LEU A 44 -13.78 33.96 30.78
CA LEU A 44 -14.01 32.49 30.81
C LEU A 44 -13.17 31.72 29.76
N LEU A 45 -12.93 32.33 28.59
CA LEU A 45 -12.08 31.71 27.56
C LEU A 45 -10.62 31.55 28.01
N SER A 46 -10.10 32.43 28.86
CA SER A 46 -8.73 32.33 29.39
C SER A 46 -8.54 31.12 30.30
N GLU A 47 -9.60 30.66 30.98
CA GLU A 47 -9.57 29.45 31.81
C GLU A 47 -9.55 28.17 30.97
N VAL A 48 -10.25 28.16 29.84
CA VAL A 48 -10.38 27.00 28.95
C VAL A 48 -9.22 26.91 27.96
N TRP A 49 -8.57 28.03 27.66
CA TRP A 49 -7.50 28.14 26.67
C TRP A 49 -6.36 27.12 26.84
N PRO A 50 -5.80 26.88 28.05
CA PRO A 50 -4.76 25.87 28.22
C PRO A 50 -5.24 24.45 27.90
N ALA A 51 -6.48 24.12 28.28
CA ALA A 51 -7.07 22.81 27.99
C ALA A 51 -7.31 22.62 26.48
N HIS A 52 -7.72 23.67 25.77
CA HIS A 52 -7.82 23.68 24.32
C HIS A 52 -6.47 23.38 23.65
N GLN A 53 -5.40 24.06 24.07
CA GLN A 53 -4.06 23.83 23.55
C GLN A 53 -3.55 22.40 23.79
N LEU A 54 -3.76 21.86 25.00
CA LEU A 54 -3.42 20.47 25.32
C LEU A 54 -4.18 19.47 24.46
N LEU A 55 -5.48 19.72 24.22
CA LEU A 55 -6.29 18.87 23.35
C LEU A 55 -5.76 18.89 21.92
N LEU A 56 -5.48 20.07 21.36
CA LEU A 56 -4.96 20.19 20.00
C LEU A 56 -3.61 19.49 19.82
N ASP A 57 -2.70 19.66 20.77
CA ASP A 57 -1.40 18.98 20.74
C ASP A 57 -1.56 17.45 20.82
N ALA A 58 -2.44 16.96 21.70
CA ALA A 58 -2.72 15.54 21.81
C ALA A 58 -3.36 14.95 20.53
N MET A 59 -4.31 15.67 19.92
CA MET A 59 -4.93 15.26 18.67
C MET A 59 -3.92 15.24 17.52
N ASN A 60 -3.10 16.29 17.40
CA ASN A 60 -2.06 16.41 16.37
C ASN A 60 -1.03 15.28 16.48
N LYS A 61 -0.56 14.96 17.69
CA LYS A 61 0.36 13.85 17.96
C LYS A 61 -0.25 12.50 17.59
N ARG A 62 -1.51 12.25 17.99
CA ARG A 62 -2.21 11.00 17.69
C ARG A 62 -2.42 10.80 16.18
N LEU A 63 -2.83 11.83 15.47
CA LEU A 63 -3.00 11.76 14.01
C LEU A 63 -1.68 11.59 13.28
N ALA A 64 -0.62 12.27 13.72
CA ALA A 64 0.72 12.06 13.16
C ALA A 64 1.19 10.62 13.34
N HIS A 65 1.02 10.04 14.53
CA HIS A 65 1.36 8.65 14.80
C HIS A 65 0.50 7.68 13.98
N LEU A 66 -0.80 7.97 13.79
CA LEU A 66 -1.67 7.15 12.96
C LEU A 66 -1.22 7.13 11.50
N VAL A 67 -0.88 8.28 10.94
CA VAL A 67 -0.32 8.39 9.57
C VAL A 67 0.94 7.53 9.44
N GLU A 68 1.89 7.67 10.35
CA GLU A 68 3.13 6.90 10.35
C GLU A 68 2.88 5.38 10.43
N LEU A 69 1.96 4.95 11.30
CA LEU A 69 1.62 3.54 11.46
C LEU A 69 0.99 2.96 10.18
N LEU A 70 0.07 3.70 9.56
CA LEU A 70 -0.61 3.29 8.34
C LEU A 70 0.36 3.20 7.16
N GLU A 71 1.25 4.18 7.01
CA GLU A 71 2.29 4.18 5.96
C GLU A 71 3.27 3.03 6.12
N LYS A 72 3.80 2.82 7.33
CA LYS A 72 4.69 1.68 7.61
C LYS A 72 4.02 0.33 7.35
N SER A 73 2.75 0.21 7.71
CA SER A 73 1.98 -1.02 7.49
C SER A 73 1.71 -1.26 6.01
N ARG A 74 1.38 -0.21 5.25
CA ARG A 74 1.26 -0.25 3.78
C ARG A 74 2.56 -0.74 3.15
N ASP A 75 3.69 -0.14 3.53
CA ASP A 75 4.99 -0.46 2.94
C ASP A 75 5.41 -1.90 3.25
N ALA A 76 5.14 -2.38 4.46
CA ALA A 76 5.38 -3.77 4.83
C ALA A 76 4.53 -4.77 4.02
N LEU A 77 3.24 -4.47 3.79
CA LEU A 77 2.38 -5.31 2.96
C LEU A 77 2.83 -5.32 1.50
N GLN A 78 3.21 -4.15 0.96
CA GLN A 78 3.73 -4.04 -0.40
C GLN A 78 5.02 -4.85 -0.57
N GLY A 79 5.98 -4.69 0.35
CA GLY A 79 7.23 -5.45 0.33
C GLY A 79 7.00 -6.96 0.47
N THR A 80 5.98 -7.38 1.24
CA THR A 80 5.60 -8.79 1.34
C THR A 80 5.00 -9.31 0.03
N ALA A 81 4.14 -8.54 -0.63
CA ALA A 81 3.58 -8.91 -1.93
C ALA A 81 4.68 -9.08 -2.99
N ASP A 82 5.62 -8.14 -3.03
CA ASP A 82 6.76 -8.17 -3.95
C ASP A 82 7.66 -9.38 -3.69
N TYR A 83 7.92 -9.71 -2.42
CA TYR A 83 8.68 -10.89 -2.03
C TYR A 83 8.06 -12.18 -2.56
N TYR A 84 6.74 -12.36 -2.41
CA TYR A 84 6.06 -13.55 -2.91
C TYR A 84 6.05 -13.62 -4.44
N ARG A 85 5.82 -12.50 -5.14
CA ARG A 85 5.92 -12.47 -6.61
C ARG A 85 7.30 -12.86 -7.11
N TYR A 86 8.34 -12.30 -6.50
CA TYR A 86 9.71 -12.62 -6.86
C TYR A 86 10.02 -14.11 -6.63
N THR A 87 9.60 -14.63 -5.47
CA THR A 87 9.80 -16.05 -5.13
C THR A 87 9.03 -16.98 -6.08
N ASP A 88 7.77 -16.68 -6.37
CA ASP A 88 6.95 -17.47 -7.29
C ASP A 88 7.51 -17.45 -8.72
N ALA A 89 7.93 -16.29 -9.22
CA ALA A 89 8.59 -16.17 -10.51
C ALA A 89 9.90 -16.96 -10.56
N GLY A 90 10.71 -16.89 -9.50
CA GLY A 90 11.96 -17.66 -9.40
C GLY A 90 11.72 -19.17 -9.35
N ASN A 91 10.68 -19.62 -8.64
CA ASN A 91 10.30 -21.03 -8.59
C ASN A 91 9.77 -21.51 -9.95
N ALA A 92 8.93 -20.70 -10.63
CA ALA A 92 8.45 -21.00 -11.97
C ALA A 92 9.60 -21.09 -12.98
N ALA A 93 10.54 -20.15 -12.98
CA ALA A 93 11.71 -20.19 -13.86
C ALA A 93 12.60 -21.42 -13.60
N ARG A 94 12.78 -21.81 -12.33
CA ARG A 94 13.50 -23.04 -11.98
C ARG A 94 12.78 -24.30 -12.46
N LEU A 95 11.45 -24.32 -12.39
CA LEU A 95 10.63 -25.41 -12.90
C LEU A 95 10.70 -25.48 -14.43
N ASP A 96 10.59 -24.35 -15.12
CA ASP A 96 10.72 -24.25 -16.58
C ASP A 96 12.08 -24.77 -17.05
N ALA A 97 13.15 -24.51 -16.28
CA ALA A 97 14.49 -25.00 -16.57
C ALA A 97 14.65 -26.53 -16.42
N THR A 98 13.74 -27.23 -15.73
CA THR A 98 13.77 -28.71 -15.66
C THR A 98 13.02 -29.38 -16.80
N TYR A 99 12.16 -28.66 -17.51
CA TYR A 99 11.49 -29.21 -18.67
C TYR A 99 12.46 -29.33 -19.85
N PRO A 100 12.43 -30.47 -20.58
CA PRO A 100 13.25 -30.63 -21.78
C PRO A 100 12.86 -29.57 -22.82
N THR A 101 13.85 -29.04 -23.54
CA THR A 101 13.62 -28.14 -24.66
C THR A 101 12.85 -28.90 -25.74
N VAL A 102 11.54 -28.65 -25.86
CA VAL A 102 10.73 -29.25 -26.91
C VAL A 102 10.93 -28.45 -28.19
N ASP A 103 11.55 -29.06 -29.20
CA ASP A 103 11.56 -28.52 -30.55
C ASP A 103 10.14 -28.57 -31.14
N ARG A 104 9.52 -27.39 -31.29
CA ARG A 104 8.18 -27.24 -31.85
C ARG A 104 8.19 -26.98 -33.35
N SER A 105 9.35 -27.03 -34.01
CA SER A 105 9.48 -26.81 -35.45
C SER A 105 8.71 -27.84 -36.30
N GLY A 106 8.38 -29.00 -35.73
CA GLY A 106 7.65 -30.09 -36.40
C GLY A 106 6.13 -30.13 -36.20
N TYR A 107 5.53 -29.21 -35.43
CA TYR A 107 4.07 -29.16 -35.27
C TYR A 107 3.43 -28.39 -36.44
N GLU A 108 3.05 -29.10 -37.50
CA GLU A 108 2.06 -28.58 -38.45
C GLU A 108 0.71 -28.45 -37.75
N VAL A 109 0.22 -27.22 -37.60
CA VAL A 109 -1.18 -26.97 -37.29
C VAL A 109 -2.01 -27.59 -38.42
N PRO A 110 -3.04 -28.42 -38.16
CA PRO A 110 -3.95 -28.90 -39.20
C PRO A 110 -4.75 -27.70 -39.73
N GLY A 111 -4.14 -26.99 -40.68
CA GLY A 111 -4.56 -25.65 -41.10
C GLY A 111 -3.48 -24.81 -41.76
N GLY A 112 -2.54 -25.43 -42.48
CA GLY A 112 -1.80 -24.87 -43.64
C GLY A 112 -1.55 -23.36 -43.74
N ARG A 113 -1.00 -22.70 -42.73
CA ARG A 113 -0.30 -21.41 -42.89
C ARG A 113 0.96 -21.35 -42.03
N PRO A 114 2.15 -21.23 -42.62
CA PRO A 114 3.37 -21.02 -41.86
C PRO A 114 3.37 -19.62 -41.25
N LEU A 115 3.67 -19.51 -39.96
CA LEU A 115 3.97 -18.24 -39.29
C LEU A 115 5.41 -17.84 -39.64
N THR A 116 5.66 -17.44 -40.88
CA THR A 116 6.85 -16.66 -41.24
C THR A 116 6.54 -15.20 -40.99
N GLY A 117 6.76 -14.75 -39.77
CA GLY A 117 6.68 -13.34 -39.41
C GLY A 117 7.42 -13.09 -38.11
N ASN A 118 8.43 -12.22 -38.15
CA ASN A 118 9.04 -11.67 -36.94
C ASN A 118 7.92 -11.09 -36.07
N LEU A 119 7.84 -11.55 -34.82
CA LEU A 119 6.97 -10.93 -33.82
C LEU A 119 7.56 -9.56 -33.41
N PRO A 120 6.72 -8.55 -33.16
CA PRO A 120 7.14 -7.32 -32.50
C PRO A 120 7.55 -7.56 -31.04
#